data_AF-A0A0D8HEP0-F1
#
_entry.id   AF-A0A0D8HEP0-F1
#
_cell.length_a   1.000
_cell.length_b   1.000
_cell.length_c   1.000
_cell.angle_alpha   90.00
_cell.angle_beta   90.00
_cell.angle_gamma   90.00
#
_symmetry.space_group_name_H-M   'P 1'
#
loop_
_entity.id
_entity.type
_entity.pdbx_description
1 polymer ?
#
loop_
_entity_poly.entity_id
_entity_poly.type
_entity_poly.pdbx_seq_one_letter_code
_entity_poly.pdbx_strand_id
1 'polypeptide(L)'
;MTKDKYVVLKAYKEAKDKYVVLKAYKEAKANRGAPGIDKQSISVFEMDLKNNLYQLWNRMASGSYFPAATRYVEIDKSDGGKRILGIPTVKDRIAQGVAKAYIEPRLEEVFHEDSPSHQTPCW
;
A
#
# COMPACT_ATOMS: atom_id res chain seq x y z
N MET A 1 -6.42 6.02 -27.88
CA MET A 1 -6.92 4.87 -27.09
C MET A 1 -5.91 3.75 -26.85
N THR A 2 -4.65 3.82 -27.33
CA THR A 2 -3.68 2.70 -27.24
C THR A 2 -2.52 2.93 -26.27
N LYS A 3 -2.19 4.18 -25.93
CA LYS A 3 -1.09 4.50 -24.98
C LYS A 3 -1.44 4.12 -23.54
N ASP A 4 -2.65 4.42 -23.08
CA ASP A 4 -3.05 4.19 -21.67
C ASP A 4 -3.06 2.71 -21.28
N LYS A 5 -3.54 1.83 -22.17
CA LYS A 5 -3.50 0.37 -21.93
C LYS A 5 -2.06 -0.16 -21.83
N TYR A 6 -1.16 0.34 -22.67
CA TYR A 6 0.26 -0.04 -22.62
C TYR A 6 0.95 0.46 -21.35
N VAL A 7 0.62 1.66 -20.88
CA VAL A 7 1.15 2.23 -19.65
C VAL A 7 0.68 1.45 -18.43
N VAL A 8 -0.62 1.13 -18.35
CA VAL A 8 -1.19 0.33 -17.25
C VAL A 8 -0.61 -1.09 -17.26
N LEU A 9 -0.51 -1.74 -18.42
CA LEU A 9 0.07 -3.08 -18.52
C LEU A 9 1.57 -3.12 -18.22
N LYS A 10 2.32 -2.07 -18.59
CA LYS A 10 3.74 -1.93 -18.24
C LYS A 10 3.93 -1.72 -16.74
N ALA A 11 3.18 -0.80 -16.14
CA ALA A 11 3.17 -0.59 -14.68
C ALA A 11 2.77 -1.87 -13.94
N TYR A 12 1.79 -2.62 -14.45
CA TYR A 12 1.35 -3.90 -13.89
C TYR A 12 2.42 -4.99 -14.01
N LYS A 13 3.20 -5.02 -15.10
CA LYS A 13 4.34 -5.93 -15.24
C LYS A 13 5.47 -5.56 -14.29
N GLU A 14 5.75 -4.26 -14.12
CA GLU A 14 6.78 -3.78 -13.20
C GLU A 14 6.38 -4.03 -11.75
N ALA A 15 5.09 -3.97 -11.39
CA ALA A 15 4.54 -4.34 -10.06
C ALA A 15 4.82 -5.76 -9.61
N LYS A 16 5.27 -6.61 -10.53
CA LYS A 16 5.76 -7.96 -10.28
C LYS A 16 7.25 -7.99 -9.97
N ASP A 17 7.90 -6.87 -9.68
CA ASP A 17 9.27 -6.90 -9.18
C ASP A 17 9.26 -7.19 -7.67
N LYS A 18 9.97 -8.25 -7.27
CA LYS A 18 10.18 -8.61 -5.86
C LYS A 18 10.84 -7.47 -5.08
N TYR A 19 11.66 -6.65 -5.75
CA TYR A 19 12.30 -5.49 -5.16
C TYR A 19 11.28 -4.45 -4.66
N VAL A 20 10.24 -4.18 -5.46
CA VAL A 20 9.23 -3.17 -5.09
C VAL A 20 8.37 -3.63 -3.93
N VAL A 21 8.02 -4.92 -3.88
CA VAL A 21 7.34 -5.52 -2.71
C VAL A 21 8.20 -5.40 -1.44
N LEU A 22 9.52 -5.64 -1.55
CA LEU A 22 10.44 -5.47 -0.43
C LEU A 22 10.56 -4.01 0.02
N LYS A 23 10.61 -3.06 -0.93
CA LYS A 23 10.65 -1.62 -0.65
C LYS A 23 9.38 -1.18 0.10
N ALA A 24 8.21 -1.55 -0.42
CA ALA A 24 6.92 -1.24 0.21
C ALA A 24 6.80 -1.83 1.62
N TYR A 25 7.37 -3.02 1.86
CA TYR A 25 7.47 -3.57 3.21
C TYR A 25 8.33 -2.73 4.16
N LYS A 26 9.48 -2.23 3.72
CA LYS A 26 10.34 -1.37 4.54
C LYS A 26 9.63 -0.08 4.93
N GLU A 27 8.88 0.52 4.01
CA GLU A 27 8.05 1.71 4.26
C GLU A 27 6.92 1.40 5.25
N ALA A 28 6.19 0.30 5.04
CA ALA A 28 5.14 -0.13 5.96
C ALA A 28 5.67 -0.40 7.38
N LYS A 29 6.90 -0.93 7.50
CA LYS A 29 7.61 -1.12 8.78
C LYS A 29 7.93 0.21 9.45
N ALA A 30 8.44 1.19 8.70
CA ALA A 30 8.79 2.50 9.23
C ALA A 30 7.57 3.22 9.82
N ASN A 31 6.38 3.04 9.23
CA ASN A 31 5.15 3.69 9.67
C ASN A 31 4.56 3.14 10.99
N ARG A 32 5.08 2.03 11.53
CA ARG A 32 4.71 1.45 12.84
C ARG A 32 3.19 1.30 13.07
N GLY A 33 2.44 1.00 12.00
CA GLY A 33 0.98 0.91 12.06
C GLY A 33 0.47 -0.23 12.92
N ALA A 34 -0.64 0.01 13.62
CA ALA A 34 -1.36 -0.99 14.42
C ALA A 34 -1.76 -2.22 13.58
N PRO A 35 -1.95 -3.40 14.19
CA PRO A 35 -2.36 -4.60 13.47
C PRO A 35 -3.76 -4.46 12.86
N GLY A 36 -4.00 -5.17 11.76
CA GLY A 36 -5.29 -5.22 11.07
C GLY A 36 -6.28 -6.17 11.75
N ILE A 37 -7.28 -6.61 11.00
CA ILE A 37 -8.32 -7.52 11.51
C ILE A 37 -7.78 -8.90 11.87
N ASP A 38 -6.70 -9.32 11.19
CA ASP A 38 -5.96 -10.55 11.42
C ASP A 38 -5.10 -10.53 12.69
N LYS A 39 -5.04 -9.37 13.38
CA LYS A 39 -4.23 -9.13 14.58
C LYS A 39 -2.73 -9.39 14.37
N GLN A 40 -2.26 -9.50 13.13
CA GLN A 40 -0.86 -9.75 12.83
C GLN A 40 -0.08 -8.43 12.95
N SER A 41 0.89 -8.39 13.87
CA SER A 41 1.84 -7.27 13.96
C SER A 41 2.92 -7.40 12.88
N ILE A 42 3.65 -6.31 12.65
CA ILE A 42 4.82 -6.33 11.76
C ILE A 42 5.90 -7.29 12.30
N SER A 43 6.10 -7.36 13.61
CA SER A 43 7.06 -8.31 14.20
C SER A 43 6.68 -9.77 13.94
N VAL A 44 5.40 -10.13 14.04
CA VAL A 44 4.93 -11.49 13.72
C VAL A 44 5.03 -11.76 12.21
N PHE A 45 4.74 -10.77 11.37
CA PHE A 45 4.93 -10.88 9.91
C PHE A 45 6.40 -11.14 9.53
N GLU A 46 7.33 -10.56 10.27
CA GLU A 46 8.78 -10.69 10.04
C GLU A 46 9.37 -12.04 10.39
N MET A 47 8.72 -12.81 11.28
CA MET A 47 9.18 -14.14 11.68
C MET A 47 9.33 -15.08 10.48
N ASP A 48 8.48 -14.93 9.46
CA ASP A 48 8.60 -15.63 8.18
C ASP A 48 8.58 -14.66 6.99
N LEU A 49 9.43 -13.64 7.06
CA LEU A 49 9.43 -12.52 6.11
C LEU A 49 9.55 -13.00 4.66
N LYS A 50 10.48 -13.92 4.37
CA LYS A 50 10.74 -14.38 3.01
C LYS A 50 9.53 -15.05 2.39
N ASN A 51 8.88 -15.98 3.10
CA ASN A 51 7.71 -16.66 2.56
C ASN A 51 6.50 -15.72 2.50
N ASN A 52 6.33 -14.85 3.49
CA ASN A 52 5.23 -13.89 3.50
C ASN A 52 5.31 -12.92 2.31
N LEU A 53 6.49 -12.36 2.03
CA LEU A 53 6.71 -11.49 0.86
C LEU A 53 6.58 -12.27 -0.46
N TYR A 54 7.07 -13.50 -0.52
CA TYR A 54 6.96 -14.34 -1.72
C TYR A 54 5.51 -14.69 -2.05
N GLN A 55 4.71 -15.07 -1.05
CA GLN A 55 3.29 -15.36 -1.21
C GLN A 55 2.52 -14.10 -1.66
N LEU A 56 2.80 -12.95 -1.04
CA LEU A 56 2.19 -11.68 -1.42
C LEU A 56 2.52 -11.33 -2.88
N TRP A 57 3.81 -11.36 -3.22
CA TRP A 57 4.31 -11.13 -4.57
C TRP A 57 3.64 -12.04 -5.59
N ASN A 58 3.59 -13.35 -5.32
CA ASN A 58 2.95 -14.32 -6.22
C ASN A 58 1.47 -13.98 -6.47
N ARG A 59 0.71 -13.65 -5.42
CA ARG A 59 -0.71 -13.35 -5.54
C ARG A 59 -0.96 -12.05 -6.29
N MET A 60 -0.14 -11.03 -6.06
CA MET A 60 -0.24 -9.78 -6.80
C MET A 60 0.15 -9.97 -8.27
N ALA A 61 1.21 -10.74 -8.53
CA ALA A 61 1.70 -11.03 -9.87
C ALA A 61 0.77 -11.92 -10.68
N SER A 62 0.03 -12.83 -10.04
CA SER A 62 -0.99 -13.65 -10.72
C SER A 62 -2.31 -12.91 -10.91
N GLY A 63 -2.53 -11.79 -10.23
CA GLY A 63 -3.84 -11.13 -10.15
C GLY A 63 -4.83 -11.83 -9.21
N SER A 64 -4.38 -12.81 -8.43
CA SER A 64 -5.21 -13.54 -7.44
C SER A 64 -5.11 -12.94 -6.02
N TYR A 65 -4.67 -11.69 -5.92
CA TYR A 65 -4.64 -10.95 -4.67
C TYR A 65 -6.02 -10.41 -4.34
N PHE A 66 -6.51 -10.72 -3.15
CA PHE A 66 -7.75 -10.18 -2.61
C PHE A 66 -7.44 -9.57 -1.25
N PRO A 67 -7.77 -8.28 -1.04
CA PRO A 67 -7.50 -7.62 0.23
C PRO A 67 -8.38 -8.19 1.34
N ALA A 68 -7.87 -8.19 2.57
CA ALA A 68 -8.65 -8.59 3.73
C ALA A 68 -9.60 -7.45 4.16
N ALA A 69 -10.57 -7.79 5.01
CA ALA A 69 -11.42 -6.77 5.62
C ALA A 69 -10.59 -5.79 6.48
N THR A 70 -10.90 -4.51 6.36
CA THR A 70 -10.25 -3.46 7.16
C THR A 70 -10.77 -3.48 8.59
N ARG A 71 -9.88 -3.35 9.58
CA ARG A 71 -10.29 -3.21 10.99
C ARG A 71 -10.70 -1.77 11.26
N TYR A 72 -11.92 -1.55 11.71
CA TYR A 72 -12.41 -0.21 12.06
C TYR A 72 -12.22 0.07 13.55
N VAL A 73 -11.68 1.24 13.86
CA VAL A 73 -11.49 1.74 15.23
C VAL A 73 -12.07 3.15 15.32
N GLU A 74 -12.85 3.42 16.35
CA GLU A 74 -13.30 4.78 16.65
C GLU A 74 -12.21 5.53 17.41
N ILE A 75 -11.93 6.75 16.96
CA ILE A 75 -10.98 7.67 17.60
C ILE A 75 -11.72 8.99 17.85
N ASP A 76 -11.54 9.53 19.04
CA ASP A 76 -12.10 10.83 19.38
C ASP A 76 -11.35 11.95 18.66
N LYS A 77 -12.10 12.90 18.11
CA LYS A 77 -11.56 14.15 17.58
C LYS A 77 -11.38 15.15 18.72
N SER A 78 -10.52 16.14 18.49
CA SER A 78 -10.32 17.27 19.40
C SER A 78 -11.56 18.14 19.60
N ASP A 79 -12.52 18.11 18.67
CA ASP A 79 -13.78 18.86 18.69
C ASP A 79 -14.95 18.10 19.35
N GLY A 80 -14.69 16.90 19.90
CA GLY A 80 -15.69 16.06 20.56
C GLY A 80 -16.49 15.14 19.63
N GLY A 81 -16.23 15.16 18.31
CA GLY A 81 -16.78 14.17 17.38
C GLY A 81 -16.00 12.85 17.37
N LYS A 82 -16.56 11.80 16.76
CA LYS A 82 -15.84 10.55 16.49
C LYS A 82 -15.38 10.45 15.04
N ARG A 83 -14.18 9.91 14.82
CA ARG A 83 -13.68 9.53 13.49
C ARG A 83 -13.44 8.02 13.46
N ILE A 84 -13.97 7.37 12.44
CA ILE A 84 -13.67 5.96 12.17
C ILE A 84 -12.35 5.89 11.40
N LEU A 85 -11.38 5.14 11.94
CA LEU A 85 -10.13 4.81 11.27
C LEU A 85 -10.16 3.38 10.76
N GLY A 86 -9.88 3.20 9.46
CA GLY A 86 -9.68 1.90 8.85
C GLY A 86 -8.21 1.48 8.93
N ILE A 87 -7.93 0.40 9.63
CA ILE A 87 -6.59 -0.18 9.79
C ILE A 87 -6.50 -1.46 8.93
N PRO A 88 -5.86 -1.39 7.75
CA PRO A 88 -5.62 -2.56 6.90
C PRO A 88 -4.59 -3.51 7.53
N THR A 89 -4.57 -4.77 7.06
CA THR A 89 -3.56 -5.76 7.47
C THR A 89 -2.16 -5.37 7.02
N VAL A 90 -1.13 -6.02 7.57
CA VAL A 90 0.26 -5.77 7.14
C VAL A 90 0.42 -6.08 5.65
N LYS A 91 -0.18 -7.18 5.16
CA LYS A 91 -0.16 -7.56 3.74
C LYS A 91 -0.80 -6.49 2.86
N ASP A 92 -1.96 -5.99 3.28
CA ASP A 92 -2.69 -4.95 2.55
C ASP A 92 -1.91 -3.63 2.49
N ARG A 93 -1.23 -3.23 3.57
CA ARG A 93 -0.38 -2.04 3.56
C ARG A 93 0.78 -2.17 2.59
N ILE A 94 1.41 -3.34 2.53
CA ILE A 94 2.48 -3.61 1.57
C ILE A 94 1.92 -3.57 0.15
N ALA A 95 0.78 -4.22 -0.12
CA ALA A 95 0.14 -4.20 -1.43
C ALA A 95 -0.26 -2.78 -1.88
N GLN A 96 -0.79 -1.97 -0.96
CA GLN A 96 -1.09 -0.55 -1.21
C GLN A 96 0.18 0.25 -1.49
N GLY A 97 1.27 0.03 -0.75
CA GLY A 97 2.57 0.66 -1.00
C GLY A 97 3.13 0.29 -2.37
N VAL A 98 2.97 -0.97 -2.79
CA VAL A 98 3.36 -1.38 -4.15
C VAL A 98 2.50 -0.65 -5.18
N ALA A 99 1.18 -0.61 -5.03
CA ALA A 99 0.31 0.12 -5.95
C ALA A 99 0.67 1.62 -6.02
N LYS A 100 0.91 2.26 -4.86
CA LYS A 100 1.35 3.65 -4.75
C LYS A 100 2.62 3.89 -5.57
N ALA A 101 3.64 3.05 -5.43
CA ALA A 101 4.92 3.19 -6.13
C ALA A 101 4.79 3.24 -7.66
N TYR A 102 3.72 2.69 -8.25
CA TYR A 102 3.48 2.76 -9.70
C TYR A 102 2.58 3.91 -10.12
N ILE A 103 1.59 4.23 -9.30
CA ILE A 103 0.58 5.25 -9.63
C ILE A 103 1.16 6.64 -9.40
N GLU A 104 1.85 6.83 -8.28
CA GLU A 104 2.32 8.14 -7.80
C GLU A 104 3.20 8.87 -8.83
N PRO A 105 4.25 8.27 -9.44
CA PRO A 105 5.07 9.01 -10.41
C PRO A 105 4.30 9.55 -11.62
N ARG A 106 3.25 8.83 -12.04
CA ARG A 106 2.38 9.25 -13.16
C ARG A 106 1.35 10.27 -12.74
N LEU A 107 0.92 10.20 -11.49
CA LEU A 107 -0.05 11.12 -10.92
C LEU A 107 0.59 12.49 -10.64
N GLU A 108 1.84 12.50 -10.18
CA GLU A 108 2.61 13.72 -9.95
C GLU A 108 2.78 14.58 -11.20
N GLU A 109 2.90 13.96 -12.38
CA GLU A 109 2.98 14.66 -13.67
C GLU A 109 1.68 15.39 -14.05
N VAL A 110 0.55 15.02 -13.46
CA VAL A 110 -0.79 15.54 -13.80
C VAL A 110 -1.28 16.54 -12.76
N PHE A 111 -0.71 16.56 -11.56
CA PHE A 111 -1.10 17.53 -10.54
C PHE A 111 -0.70 18.95 -10.96
N HIS A 112 -1.57 19.91 -10.66
CA HIS A 112 -1.29 21.33 -10.84
C HIS A 112 -0.21 21.78 -9.85
N GLU A 113 0.66 22.72 -10.25
CA GLU A 113 1.80 23.19 -9.43
C GLU A 113 1.37 23.76 -8.06
N ASP A 114 0.20 24.41 -8.03
CA ASP A 114 -0.41 24.95 -6.82
C ASP A 114 -1.17 23.91 -5.97
N SER A 115 -1.18 22.64 -6.38
CA SER A 115 -1.77 21.60 -5.54
C SER A 115 -0.88 21.36 -4.33
N PRO A 116 -1.42 21.39 -3.09
CA PRO A 116 -0.65 21.04 -1.89
C PRO A 116 -0.01 19.64 -1.97
N SER A 117 -0.60 18.75 -2.77
CA SER A 117 -0.09 17.41 -3.04
C SER A 117 1.12 17.36 -3.97
N HIS A 118 1.39 18.41 -4.77
CA HIS A 118 2.51 18.46 -5.72
C HIS A 118 3.83 18.85 -5.04
N GLN A 119 3.77 19.66 -3.99
CA GLN A 119 4.94 20.26 -3.34
C GLN A 119 5.48 19.45 -2.16
N THR A 120 4.74 18.43 -1.70
CA THR A 120 5.15 17.56 -0.60
C THR A 120 4.93 16.11 -1.02
N PRO A 121 5.91 15.19 -0.83
CA PRO A 121 5.64 13.78 -0.98
C PRO A 121 4.53 13.45 0.02
N CYS A 122 3.37 13.05 -0.48
CA CYS A 122 2.19 12.89 0.34
C CYS A 122 2.40 11.74 1.35
N TRP A 123 2.68 12.12 2.60
CA TRP A 123 2.85 11.28 3.79
C TRP A 123 2.34 12.01 5.03
#